data_AF-A0A835CRL2-F1
#
_entry.id   AF-A0A835CRL2-F1
#
_cell.length_a   1.000
_cell.length_b   1.000
_cell.length_c   1.000
_cell.angle_alpha   90.00
_cell.angle_beta   90.00
_cell.angle_gamma   90.00
#
_symmetry.space_group_name_H-M   'P 1'
#
loop_
_entity.id
_entity.type
_entity.pdbx_description
1 polymer ?
#
loop_
_entity_poly.entity_id
_entity_poly.type
_entity_poly.pdbx_seq_one_letter_code
_entity_poly.pdbx_strand_id
1 'polypeptide(L)'
;MYYLDISLIIPNNKNRQISQVFLKKHLMQSLKQVFGEKGSNCCIDIIKYNQDNRNFILRCKNEDYVRLRSSLTLASTYEEDNCIYIVNKSSVSPFGLLSDGRDYQH
;
A
#
# COMPACT_ATOMS: atom_id res chain seq x y z
N MET A 1 -12.59 5.48 8.51
CA MET A 1 -11.36 5.58 7.69
C MET A 1 -10.43 4.45 8.11
N TYR A 2 -9.64 3.91 7.19
CA TYR A 2 -8.73 2.80 7.45
C TYR A 2 -7.29 3.23 7.15
N TYR A 3 -6.38 2.69 7.95
CA TYR A 3 -4.94 2.86 7.83
C TYR A 3 -4.35 1.48 7.51
N LEU A 4 -3.52 1.42 6.48
CA LEU A 4 -2.82 0.21 6.08
C LEU A 4 -1.33 0.47 6.14
N ASP A 5 -0.61 -0.38 6.87
CA ASP A 5 0.84 -0.49 6.77
C ASP A 5 1.16 -1.55 5.70
N ILE A 6 1.90 -1.14 4.69
CA ILE A 6 2.23 -1.95 3.53
C ILE A 6 3.75 -1.93 3.31
N SER A 7 4.31 -3.12 3.10
CA SER A 7 5.69 -3.32 2.65
C SER A 7 5.71 -3.65 1.17
N LEU A 8 6.59 -3.01 0.42
CA LEU A 8 6.84 -3.34 -0.97
C LEU A 8 8.12 -4.17 -1.10
N ILE A 9 7.96 -5.41 -1.57
CA ILE A 9 9.06 -6.33 -1.85
C ILE A 9 9.25 -6.43 -3.36
N ILE A 10 10.47 -6.18 -3.82
CA ILE A 10 10.84 -6.32 -5.23
C ILE A 10 11.98 -7.35 -5.26
N PRO A 11 11.71 -8.60 -5.63
CA PRO A 11 12.69 -9.69 -5.58
C PRO A 11 13.85 -9.43 -6.53
N ASN A 12 13.59 -8.87 -7.71
CA ASN A 12 14.61 -8.67 -8.73
C ASN A 12 15.49 -7.43 -8.49
N ASN A 13 14.96 -6.41 -7.81
CA ASN A 13 15.61 -5.10 -7.69
C ASN A 13 15.48 -4.55 -6.26
N LYS A 14 16.30 -5.08 -5.34
CA LYS A 14 16.34 -4.66 -3.92
C LYS A 14 16.93 -3.27 -3.68
N ASN A 15 17.68 -2.71 -4.63
CA ASN A 15 18.28 -1.36 -4.52
C ASN A 15 17.55 -0.27 -5.30
N ARG A 16 16.47 -0.59 -6.03
CA ARG A 16 15.68 0.43 -6.75
C ARG A 16 14.98 1.32 -5.74
N GLN A 17 15.43 2.56 -5.64
CA GLN A 17 14.80 3.56 -4.80
C GLN A 17 13.52 4.04 -5.48
N ILE A 18 12.37 3.58 -4.97
CA ILE A 18 11.09 4.09 -5.43
C ILE A 18 10.81 5.39 -4.67
N SER A 19 10.35 6.42 -5.35
CA SER A 19 9.89 7.64 -4.70
C SER A 19 8.39 7.58 -4.46
N GLN A 20 7.92 8.24 -3.40
CA GLN A 20 6.51 8.30 -3.01
C GLN A 20 5.62 8.75 -4.18
N VAL A 21 6.10 9.67 -5.01
CA VAL A 21 5.37 10.19 -6.18
C VAL A 21 5.11 9.09 -7.21
N PHE A 22 6.10 8.23 -7.45
CA PHE A 22 5.98 7.10 -8.38
C PHE A 22 5.04 6.04 -7.84
N LEU A 23 5.15 5.73 -6.55
CA LEU A 23 4.27 4.77 -5.89
C LEU A 23 2.81 5.25 -5.93
N LYS A 24 2.56 6.54 -5.70
CA LYS A 24 1.22 7.15 -5.83
C LYS A 24 0.70 7.04 -7.26
N LYS A 25 1.52 7.34 -8.27
CA LYS A 25 1.13 7.21 -9.69
C LYS A 25 0.80 5.76 -10.06
N HIS A 26 1.64 4.81 -9.65
CA HIS A 26 1.44 3.39 -9.91
C HIS A 26 0.17 2.86 -9.24
N LEU A 27 -0.08 3.24 -7.98
CA LEU A 27 -1.34 2.94 -7.29
C LEU A 27 -2.56 3.48 -8.06
N MET A 28 -2.52 4.76 -8.45
CA MET A 28 -3.62 5.38 -9.21
C MET A 28 -3.85 4.69 -10.56
N GLN A 29 -2.78 4.31 -11.26
CA GLN A 29 -2.87 3.59 -12.53
C GLN A 29 -3.47 2.20 -12.33
N SER A 30 -3.01 1.48 -11.31
CA SER A 30 -3.47 0.15 -10.95
C SER A 30 -4.96 0.13 -10.56
N LEU A 31 -5.38 1.12 -9.77
CA LEU A 31 -6.79 1.28 -9.40
C LEU A 31 -7.65 1.64 -10.60
N LYS A 32 -7.16 2.49 -11.48
CA LYS A 32 -7.85 2.82 -12.73
C LYS A 32 -7.98 1.60 -13.64
N GLN A 33 -6.97 0.73 -13.68
CA GLN A 33 -7.00 -0.48 -14.49
C GLN A 33 -7.97 -1.54 -13.94
N VAL A 34 -8.00 -1.74 -12.61
CA VAL A 34 -8.83 -2.77 -11.97
C VAL A 34 -10.27 -2.31 -11.75
N PHE A 35 -10.47 -1.06 -11.33
CA PHE A 35 -11.79 -0.51 -10.95
C PHE A 35 -12.32 0.56 -11.91
N GLY A 36 -11.61 0.86 -13.00
CA GLY A 36 -12.04 1.85 -13.98
C GLY A 36 -12.11 3.27 -13.41
N GLU A 37 -13.11 4.02 -13.87
CA GLU A 37 -13.34 5.41 -13.47
C GLU A 37 -13.68 5.57 -11.97
N LYS A 38 -14.31 4.56 -11.35
CA LYS A 38 -14.57 4.54 -9.90
C LYS A 38 -13.29 4.39 -9.06
N GLY A 39 -12.26 3.76 -9.62
CA GLY A 39 -10.94 3.63 -8.97
C GLY A 39 -10.20 4.96 -8.86
N SER A 40 -10.36 5.86 -9.84
CA SER A 40 -9.71 7.19 -9.84
C SER A 40 -10.28 8.16 -8.80
N ASN A 41 -11.52 7.95 -8.34
CA ASN A 41 -12.14 8.79 -7.32
C ASN A 41 -11.88 8.30 -5.88
N CYS A 42 -11.08 7.24 -5.71
CA CYS A 42 -10.66 6.75 -4.40
C CYS A 42 -9.70 7.78 -3.76
N CYS A 43 -10.12 8.39 -2.64
CA CYS A 43 -9.25 9.26 -1.86
C CYS A 43 -8.22 8.42 -1.10
N ILE A 44 -6.99 8.40 -1.61
CA ILE A 44 -5.87 7.65 -1.05
C ILE A 44 -4.76 8.61 -0.69
N ASP A 45 -4.40 8.61 0.58
CA ASP A 45 -3.33 9.45 1.11
C ASP A 45 -2.21 8.60 1.68
N ILE A 46 -0.97 8.88 1.28
CA ILE A 46 0.22 8.26 1.86
C ILE A 46 0.64 9.14 3.05
N ILE A 47 0.52 8.61 4.26
CA ILE A 47 0.86 9.32 5.50
C ILE A 47 2.36 9.29 5.74
N LYS A 48 2.97 8.11 5.55
CA LYS A 48 4.39 7.90 5.82
C LYS A 48 4.97 7.03 4.72
N TYR A 49 6.13 7.40 4.21
CA TYR A 49 6.86 6.64 3.22
C TYR A 49 8.32 6.51 3.68
N ASN A 50 8.77 5.28 3.92
CA ASN A 50 10.16 5.01 4.26
C ASN A 50 10.82 4.35 3.04
N GLN A 51 11.75 5.07 2.42
CA GLN A 51 12.47 4.58 1.24
C GLN A 51 13.40 3.40 1.56
N ASP A 52 14.01 3.44 2.73
CA ASP A 52 15.00 2.45 3.19
C ASP A 52 14.38 1.05 3.34
N ASN A 53 13.28 0.98 4.09
CA ASN A 53 12.55 -0.28 4.33
C ASN A 53 11.46 -0.57 3.30
N ARG A 54 11.19 0.36 2.36
CA ARG A 54 10.07 0.29 1.41
C ARG A 54 8.71 0.07 2.08
N ASN A 55 8.58 0.61 3.29
CA ASN A 55 7.38 0.51 4.11
C ASN A 55 6.64 1.83 4.10
N PHE A 56 5.34 1.77 3.91
CA PHE A 56 4.52 2.96 3.80
C PHE A 56 3.12 2.76 4.36
N ILE A 57 2.58 3.86 4.89
CA ILE A 57 1.28 3.89 5.52
C ILE A 57 0.32 4.60 4.58
N LEU A 58 -0.72 3.88 4.15
CA LEU A 58 -1.81 4.38 3.32
C LEU A 58 -3.05 4.63 4.17
N ARG A 59 -3.77 5.69 3.84
CA ARG A 59 -5.08 6.05 4.40
C ARG A 59 -6.13 6.00 3.31
N CYS A 60 -7.21 5.29 3.56
CA CYS A 60 -8.35 5.19 2.65
C CYS A 60 -9.69 5.23 3.40
N LYS A 61 -10.78 5.44 2.66
CA LYS A 61 -12.13 5.19 3.18
C LYS A 61 -12.39 3.69 3.34
N ASN A 62 -13.33 3.33 4.21
CA ASN A 62 -13.68 1.92 4.46
C ASN A 62 -14.21 1.25 3.18
N GLU A 63 -15.03 1.97 2.43
CA GLU A 63 -15.64 1.49 1.19
C GLU A 63 -14.60 1.15 0.11
N ASP A 64 -13.47 1.86 0.11
CA ASP A 64 -12.38 1.67 -0.84
C ASP A 64 -11.29 0.74 -0.32
N TYR A 65 -11.34 0.32 0.96
CA TYR A 65 -10.32 -0.55 1.57
C TYR A 65 -10.22 -1.90 0.83
N VAL A 66 -11.36 -2.56 0.62
CA VAL A 66 -11.41 -3.87 -0.05
C VAL A 66 -10.92 -3.73 -1.48
N ARG A 67 -11.32 -2.65 -2.15
CA ARG A 67 -10.89 -2.36 -3.52
C ARG A 67 -9.40 -2.14 -3.62
N LEU A 68 -8.85 -1.28 -2.76
CA LEU A 68 -7.43 -0.99 -2.70
C LEU A 68 -6.62 -2.26 -2.48
N ARG A 69 -7.02 -3.10 -1.52
CA ARG A 69 -6.31 -4.34 -1.21
C ARG A 69 -6.33 -5.34 -2.36
N SER A 70 -7.48 -5.49 -3.03
CA SER A 70 -7.60 -6.31 -4.23
C SER A 70 -6.74 -5.76 -5.37
N SER A 71 -6.77 -4.44 -5.61
CA SER A 71 -5.90 -3.79 -6.60
C SER A 71 -4.43 -3.97 -6.29
N LEU A 72 -3.98 -3.78 -5.05
CA LEU A 72 -2.59 -3.97 -4.63
C LEU A 72 -2.11 -5.40 -4.85
N THR A 73 -2.97 -6.38 -4.58
CA THR A 73 -2.66 -7.79 -4.82
C THR A 73 -2.57 -8.09 -6.31
N LEU A 74 -3.46 -7.49 -7.12
CA LEU A 74 -3.51 -7.71 -8.56
C LEU A 74 -2.44 -6.92 -9.33
N ALA A 75 -2.06 -5.75 -8.83
CA ALA A 75 -1.06 -4.85 -9.40
C ALA A 75 0.37 -5.24 -9.02
N SER A 76 0.63 -6.55 -9.06
CA SER A 76 1.94 -7.11 -8.72
C SER A 76 2.97 -6.92 -9.83
N THR A 77 2.67 -6.19 -10.90
CA THR A 77 3.58 -5.88 -11.99
C THR A 77 4.00 -4.42 -11.98
N TYR A 78 5.30 -4.19 -11.90
CA TYR A 78 5.94 -2.88 -11.95
C TYR A 78 7.03 -2.92 -13.01
N GLU A 79 6.84 -2.22 -14.14
CA GLU A 79 7.84 -2.12 -15.23
C GLU A 79 8.52 -3.47 -15.55
N GLU A 80 7.72 -4.53 -15.78
CA GLU A 80 8.17 -5.91 -16.08
C GLU A 80 8.81 -6.68 -14.90
N ASP A 81 9.00 -6.03 -13.75
CA ASP A 81 9.41 -6.64 -12.50
C ASP A 81 8.21 -6.99 -11.61
N ASN A 82 8.26 -8.17 -11.00
CA ASN A 82 7.19 -8.65 -10.11
C ASN A 82 7.32 -7.96 -8.74
N CYS A 83 6.48 -6.97 -8.45
CA CYS A 83 6.42 -6.26 -7.18
C CYS A 83 5.36 -6.88 -6.26
N ILE A 84 5.75 -7.27 -5.06
CA ILE A 84 4.84 -7.87 -4.10
C ILE A 84 4.51 -6.83 -3.02
N TYR A 85 3.26 -6.41 -2.97
CA TYR A 85 2.74 -5.57 -1.90
C TYR A 85 2.21 -6.45 -0.76
N ILE A 86 2.88 -6.41 0.39
CA ILE A 86 2.45 -7.12 1.59
C ILE A 86 1.76 -6.13 2.51
N VAL A 87 0.47 -6.32 2.75
CA VAL A 87 -0.26 -5.59 3.80
C VAL A 87 0.14 -6.18 5.14
N ASN A 88 1.04 -5.54 5.87
CA ASN A 88 1.45 -6.01 7.20
C ASN A 88 0.30 -5.85 8.18
N LYS A 89 -0.32 -4.66 8.22
CA LYS A 89 -1.31 -4.31 9.24
C LYS A 89 -2.40 -3.44 8.64
N SER A 90 -3.63 -3.64 9.07
CA SER A 90 -4.74 -2.73 8.77
C SER A 90 -5.49 -2.43 10.03
N SER A 91 -5.70 -1.15 10.32
CA SER A 91 -6.43 -0.69 11.50
C SER A 91 -7.37 0.46 11.17
N VAL A 92 -8.49 0.53 11.86
CA VAL A 92 -9.43 1.68 11.81
C VAL A 92 -8.92 2.88 12.61
N SER A 93 -8.06 2.62 13.61
CA SER A 93 -7.47 3.62 14.48
C SER A 93 -5.95 3.70 14.26
N PRO A 94 -5.36 4.90 14.16
CA PRO A 94 -3.91 5.06 14.00
C PRO A 94 -3.15 4.51 15.21
N PHE A 95 -3.73 4.60 16.43
CA PHE A 95 -3.19 3.95 17.61
C PHE A 95 -3.19 2.42 17.52
N GLY A 96 -4.24 1.80 16.95
CA GLY A 96 -4.27 0.35 16.72
C GLY A 96 -3.20 -0.13 15.73
N LEU A 97 -2.76 0.76 14.81
CA LEU A 97 -1.65 0.49 13.90
C LEU A 97 -0.31 0.51 14.64
N LEU A 98 -0.12 1.46 15.56
CA LEU A 98 1.09 1.64 16.38
C LEU A 98 1.20 0.66 17.55
N SER A 99 0.07 0.23 18.12
CA SER A 99 0.03 -0.79 19.18
C SER A 99 0.35 -2.14 18.55
N ASP A 100 1.63 -2.46 18.50
CA ASP A 100 2.10 -3.79 18.15
C ASP A 100 1.48 -4.80 19.12
N GLY A 101 0.55 -5.62 18.61
CA GLY A 101 0.03 -6.78 19.34
C GLY A 101 0.73 -8.07 18.92
N ARG A 102 1.81 -7.98 18.14
CA ARG A 102 2.61 -9.11 17.65
C ARG A 102 3.89 -9.32 18.45
N ASP A 103 4.29 -8.35 19.28
CA ASP A 103 5.35 -8.42 20.27
C ASP A 103 4.77 -8.45 21.69
N TYR A 104 3.84 -9.36 21.95
CA TYR A 104 3.58 -9.78 23.34
C TYR A 104 4.62 -10.85 23.68
N GLN A 105 5.80 -10.42 24.16
CA GLN A 105 6.67 -11.32 24.91
C GLN A 105 6.00 -11.57 26.28
N HIS A 106 5.52 -12.80 26.46
CA HIS A 106 5.07 -13.34 27.75
C HIS A 106 6.20 -13.38 28.78
#